data_AF-A0A847VN68-F1
#
_entry.id   AF-A0A847VN68-F1
#
_cell.length_a   1.000
_cell.length_b   1.000
_cell.length_c   1.000
_cell.angle_alpha   90.00
_cell.angle_beta   90.00
_cell.angle_gamma   90.00
#
_symmetry.space_group_name_H-M   'P 1'
#
loop_
_entity.id
_entity.type
_entity.pdbx_description
1 polymer ?
#
loop_
_entity_poly.entity_id
_entity_poly.type
_entity_poly.pdbx_seq_one_letter_code
_entity_poly.pdbx_strand_id
1 'polypeptide(L)'
;MKYRVIQWATGGMGKNCLRAVIDHPAMELVGVYVYGEAKAGRDAGEIARRPPTGVLATRDVDEILALDADVVIHAARLTPQTHDADIVRLLASGKNVISINGYSRPQYWGGERQAALEAACAKGGTTLMNAGLNPGFAGEQLALVATGVCAAIDHVEVIESADCRLVRNPAYLFDALGFGAEAYDLSAKVHTGDPAFLIDLPHRDLRKFSVF
;
A
#
# COMPACT_ATOMS: atom_id res chain seq x y z
N MET A 1 -14.65 3.87 22.84
CA MET A 1 -14.73 4.60 21.56
C MET A 1 -14.16 3.70 20.47
N LYS A 2 -14.77 3.67 19.28
CA LYS A 2 -14.26 2.90 18.12
C LYS A 2 -13.71 3.88 17.09
N TYR A 3 -12.70 3.46 16.33
CA TYR A 3 -12.22 4.20 15.18
C TYR A 3 -13.11 3.93 13.97
N ARG A 4 -13.59 4.98 13.33
CA ARG A 4 -14.39 4.94 12.09
C ARG A 4 -13.45 4.83 10.90
N VAL A 5 -13.46 3.67 10.24
CA VAL A 5 -12.50 3.31 9.21
C VAL A 5 -13.19 3.21 7.85
N ILE A 6 -12.55 3.78 6.84
CA ILE A 6 -12.91 3.59 5.43
C ILE A 6 -11.90 2.63 4.80
N GLN A 7 -12.39 1.60 4.11
CA GLN A 7 -11.54 0.76 3.27
C GLN A 7 -11.50 1.31 1.84
N TRP A 8 -10.33 1.70 1.36
CA TRP A 8 -10.14 2.12 -0.02
C TRP A 8 -9.52 0.99 -0.84
N ALA A 9 -10.27 0.54 -1.85
CA ALA A 9 -10.00 -0.61 -2.70
C ALA A 9 -10.07 -1.98 -1.98
N THR A 10 -10.52 -3.00 -2.71
CA THR A 10 -10.78 -4.36 -2.18
C THR A 10 -10.08 -5.44 -3.01
N GLY A 11 -8.81 -5.20 -3.33
CA GLY A 11 -7.91 -6.16 -4.01
C GLY A 11 -7.51 -7.34 -3.10
N GLY A 12 -6.43 -8.04 -3.45
CA GLY A 12 -5.90 -9.13 -2.63
C GLY A 12 -5.61 -8.68 -1.19
N MET A 13 -4.77 -7.64 -1.05
CA MET A 13 -4.46 -7.03 0.25
C MET A 13 -5.64 -6.25 0.84
N GLY A 14 -6.35 -5.46 0.02
CA GLY A 14 -7.51 -4.69 0.51
C GLY A 14 -8.61 -5.55 1.15
N LYS A 15 -8.83 -6.79 0.69
CA LYS A 15 -9.74 -7.73 1.38
C LYS A 15 -9.18 -8.28 2.69
N ASN A 16 -7.87 -8.35 2.87
CA ASN A 16 -7.26 -8.70 4.16
C ASN A 16 -7.48 -7.57 5.16
N CYS A 17 -7.19 -6.33 4.76
CA CYS A 17 -7.44 -5.13 5.56
C CYS A 17 -8.92 -4.99 5.92
N LEU A 18 -9.84 -5.15 4.94
CA LEU A 18 -11.28 -5.06 5.17
C LEU A 18 -11.77 -6.07 6.21
N ARG A 19 -11.31 -7.33 6.14
CA ARG A 19 -11.64 -8.35 7.13
C ARG A 19 -11.11 -7.98 8.51
N ALA A 20 -9.87 -7.50 8.59
CA ALA A 20 -9.29 -7.05 9.86
C ALA A 20 -10.11 -5.91 10.49
N VAL A 21 -10.57 -4.95 9.70
CA VAL A 21 -11.44 -3.86 10.18
C VAL A 21 -12.78 -4.40 10.68
N ILE A 22 -13.44 -5.26 9.90
CA ILE A 22 -14.75 -5.84 10.27
C ILE A 22 -14.64 -6.67 11.56
N ASP A 23 -13.55 -7.44 11.71
CA ASP A 23 -13.38 -8.41 12.79
C ASP A 23 -12.85 -7.76 14.08
N HIS A 24 -12.37 -6.50 14.06
CA HIS A 24 -11.71 -5.86 15.20
C HIS A 24 -12.67 -5.05 16.10
N PRO A 25 -12.73 -5.32 17.42
CA PRO A 25 -13.74 -4.72 18.30
C PRO A 25 -13.58 -3.21 18.51
N ALA A 26 -12.36 -2.67 18.32
CA ALA A 26 -12.08 -1.23 18.42
C ALA A 26 -12.30 -0.46 17.10
N MET A 27 -12.75 -1.13 16.03
CA MET A 27 -12.95 -0.51 14.72
C MET A 27 -14.43 -0.58 14.31
N GLU A 28 -14.83 0.39 13.49
CA GLU A 28 -16.14 0.47 12.88
C GLU A 28 -15.94 0.78 11.40
N LEU A 29 -16.37 -0.11 10.51
CA LEU A 29 -16.35 0.14 9.08
C LEU A 29 -17.47 1.12 8.75
N VAL A 30 -17.13 2.27 8.16
CA VAL A 30 -18.11 3.31 7.80
C VAL A 30 -18.21 3.56 6.29
N GLY A 31 -17.26 3.05 5.50
CA GLY A 31 -17.28 3.20 4.05
C GLY A 31 -16.34 2.23 3.34
N VAL A 32 -16.69 1.89 2.09
CA VAL A 32 -15.86 1.08 1.22
C VAL A 32 -15.82 1.70 -0.17
N TYR A 33 -14.63 2.11 -0.61
CA TYR A 33 -14.41 2.55 -1.98
C TYR A 33 -13.94 1.40 -2.86
N VAL A 34 -14.50 1.28 -4.06
CA VAL A 34 -14.09 0.33 -5.09
C VAL A 34 -13.95 1.01 -6.44
N TYR A 35 -12.99 0.56 -7.26
CA TYR A 35 -12.82 1.10 -8.61
C TYR A 35 -13.79 0.49 -9.63
N GLY A 36 -14.10 -0.81 -9.49
CA GLY A 36 -14.85 -1.58 -10.50
C GLY A 36 -16.34 -1.70 -10.22
N GLU A 37 -17.14 -1.67 -11.28
CA GLU A 37 -18.62 -1.73 -11.24
C GLU A 37 -19.17 -2.99 -10.59
N ALA A 38 -18.51 -4.13 -10.79
CA ALA A 38 -18.94 -5.42 -10.24
C ALA A 38 -19.04 -5.47 -8.71
N LYS A 39 -18.49 -4.46 -8.01
CA LYS A 39 -18.55 -4.35 -6.55
C LYS A 39 -19.33 -3.14 -6.06
N ALA A 40 -19.70 -2.21 -6.93
CA ALA A 40 -20.51 -1.06 -6.54
C ALA A 40 -21.89 -1.52 -6.04
N GLY A 41 -22.38 -0.94 -4.96
CA GLY A 41 -23.65 -1.29 -4.32
C GLY A 41 -23.64 -2.63 -3.58
N ARG A 42 -22.52 -3.37 -3.54
CA ARG A 42 -22.42 -4.63 -2.80
C ARG A 42 -22.00 -4.40 -1.37
N ASP A 43 -22.54 -5.21 -0.46
CA ASP A 43 -22.18 -5.16 0.95
C ASP A 43 -20.72 -5.55 1.19
N ALA A 44 -20.05 -4.80 2.07
CA ALA A 44 -18.66 -5.02 2.41
C ALA A 44 -18.39 -6.40 3.01
N GLY A 45 -19.32 -6.93 3.81
CA GLY A 45 -19.30 -8.28 4.34
C GLY A 45 -19.26 -9.32 3.23
N GLU A 46 -20.09 -9.19 2.20
CA GLU A 46 -20.04 -10.09 1.04
C GLU A 46 -18.68 -10.04 0.32
N ILE A 47 -18.16 -8.84 0.07
CA ILE A 47 -16.85 -8.64 -0.59
C ILE A 47 -15.74 -9.30 0.25
N ALA A 48 -15.84 -9.19 1.58
CA ALA A 48 -14.89 -9.71 2.55
C ALA A 48 -15.10 -11.19 2.91
N ARG A 49 -16.19 -11.83 2.47
CA ARG A 49 -16.63 -13.15 2.96
C ARG A 49 -16.80 -13.17 4.48
N ARG A 50 -17.63 -12.25 4.96
CA ARG A 50 -18.06 -12.04 6.33
C ARG A 50 -19.59 -11.86 6.37
N PRO A 51 -20.22 -11.94 7.55
CA PRO A 51 -21.62 -11.55 7.69
C PRO A 51 -21.86 -10.13 7.15
N PRO A 52 -23.08 -9.82 6.67
CA PRO A 52 -23.40 -8.50 6.15
C PRO A 52 -23.10 -7.39 7.16
N THR A 53 -22.51 -6.30 6.69
CA THR A 53 -22.15 -5.17 7.56
C THR A 53 -23.14 -4.00 7.45
N GLY A 54 -23.97 -3.98 6.41
CA GLY A 54 -24.84 -2.85 6.06
C GLY A 54 -24.09 -1.71 5.36
N VAL A 55 -22.79 -1.86 5.11
CA VAL A 55 -21.95 -0.84 4.45
C VAL A 55 -21.81 -1.23 2.99
N LEU A 56 -22.44 -0.46 2.12
CA LEU A 56 -22.36 -0.69 0.68
C LEU A 56 -21.11 -0.06 0.10
N ALA A 57 -20.45 -0.78 -0.80
CA ALA A 57 -19.31 -0.25 -1.52
C ALA A 57 -19.74 0.76 -2.59
N THR A 58 -19.02 1.87 -2.69
CA THR A 58 -19.27 2.93 -3.68
C THR A 58 -18.07 3.14 -4.59
N ARG A 59 -18.32 3.74 -5.74
CA ARG A 59 -17.30 4.24 -6.67
C ARG A 59 -17.21 5.76 -6.65
N ASP A 60 -18.08 6.41 -5.89
CA ASP A 60 -18.10 7.85 -5.77
C ASP A 60 -17.11 8.28 -4.67
N VAL A 61 -16.12 9.06 -5.06
CA VAL A 61 -15.12 9.59 -4.12
C VAL A 61 -15.77 10.65 -3.21
N ASP A 62 -16.71 11.45 -3.72
CA ASP A 62 -17.34 12.51 -2.94
C ASP A 62 -18.24 11.94 -1.84
N GLU A 63 -18.91 10.80 -2.08
CA GLU A 63 -19.59 10.05 -1.02
C GLU A 63 -18.62 9.65 0.10
N ILE A 64 -17.42 9.16 -0.26
CA ILE A 64 -16.38 8.79 0.71
C ILE A 64 -15.86 10.00 1.48
N LEU A 65 -15.64 11.13 0.80
CA LEU A 65 -15.17 12.35 1.44
C LEU A 65 -16.23 12.96 2.38
N ALA A 66 -17.51 12.77 2.11
CA ALA A 66 -18.62 13.24 2.95
C ALA A 66 -18.83 12.40 4.22
N LEU A 67 -18.31 11.16 4.26
CA LEU A 67 -18.42 10.32 5.46
C LEU A 67 -17.60 10.91 6.61
N ASP A 68 -18.22 10.93 7.79
CA ASP A 68 -17.51 11.11 9.05
C ASP A 68 -16.65 9.85 9.30
N ALA A 69 -15.33 10.01 9.36
CA ALA A 69 -14.38 8.91 9.50
C ALA A 69 -13.04 9.43 10.05
N ASP A 70 -12.38 8.60 10.86
CA ASP A 70 -11.08 8.93 11.45
C ASP A 70 -9.92 8.63 10.51
N VAL A 71 -10.02 7.53 9.75
CA VAL A 71 -8.91 7.02 8.93
C VAL A 71 -9.39 6.25 7.69
N VAL A 72 -8.63 6.39 6.61
CA VAL A 72 -8.74 5.58 5.40
C VAL A 72 -7.59 4.59 5.34
N ILE A 73 -7.90 3.30 5.21
CA ILE A 73 -6.92 2.28 4.82
C ILE A 73 -6.88 2.23 3.30
N HIS A 74 -5.82 2.83 2.74
CA HIS A 74 -5.58 2.91 1.31
C HIS A 74 -4.79 1.70 0.80
N ALA A 75 -5.52 0.80 0.13
CA ALA A 75 -5.01 -0.45 -0.43
C ALA A 75 -5.17 -0.54 -1.96
N ALA A 76 -5.03 0.60 -2.65
CA ALA A 76 -5.15 0.67 -4.10
C ALA A 76 -4.02 -0.09 -4.80
N ARG A 77 -4.33 -0.64 -5.98
CA ARG A 77 -3.35 -1.35 -6.80
C ARG A 77 -2.23 -0.40 -7.21
N LEU A 78 -0.99 -0.87 -7.17
CA LEU A 78 0.14 -0.15 -7.76
C LEU A 78 -0.02 -0.04 -9.28
N THR A 79 0.15 1.17 -9.77
CA THR A 79 0.03 1.58 -11.18
C THR A 79 1.17 2.53 -11.53
N PRO A 80 1.49 2.72 -12.81
CA PRO A 80 2.48 3.74 -13.21
C PRO A 80 2.07 5.16 -12.77
N GLN A 81 0.77 5.42 -12.68
CA GLN A 81 0.24 6.66 -12.10
C GLN A 81 0.27 6.61 -10.57
N THR A 82 0.60 7.73 -9.94
CA THR A 82 0.56 7.88 -8.49
C THR A 82 -0.88 8.00 -7.99
N HIS A 83 -1.09 7.69 -6.70
CA HIS A 83 -2.39 7.86 -6.02
C HIS A 83 -2.49 9.22 -5.32
N ASP A 84 -1.58 10.16 -5.61
CA ASP A 84 -1.42 11.38 -4.81
C ASP A 84 -2.66 12.27 -4.86
N ALA A 85 -3.34 12.34 -6.00
CA ALA A 85 -4.55 13.15 -6.13
C ALA A 85 -5.66 12.68 -5.17
N ASP A 86 -5.85 11.36 -5.06
CA ASP A 86 -6.81 10.77 -4.12
C ASP A 86 -6.35 10.97 -2.68
N ILE A 87 -5.08 10.72 -2.39
CA ILE A 87 -4.49 10.90 -1.04
C ILE A 87 -4.62 12.35 -0.57
N VAL A 88 -4.30 13.34 -1.42
CA VAL A 88 -4.44 14.77 -1.13
C VAL A 88 -5.90 15.11 -0.80
N ARG A 89 -6.87 14.62 -1.58
CA ARG A 89 -8.29 14.86 -1.32
C ARG A 89 -8.74 14.25 0.00
N LEU A 90 -8.34 13.01 0.28
CA LEU A 90 -8.65 12.31 1.53
C LEU A 90 -8.10 13.06 2.75
N LEU A 91 -6.82 13.41 2.72
CA LEU A 91 -6.15 14.14 3.80
C LEU A 91 -6.80 15.51 4.03
N ALA A 92 -7.04 16.27 2.96
CA ALA A 92 -7.67 17.59 3.03
C ALA A 92 -9.14 17.54 3.51
N SER A 93 -9.79 16.37 3.49
CA SER A 93 -11.15 16.16 3.99
C SER A 93 -11.22 15.85 5.50
N GLY A 94 -10.08 15.89 6.20
CA GLY A 94 -10.02 15.64 7.65
C GLY A 94 -9.85 14.16 8.02
N LYS A 95 -9.54 13.28 7.06
CA LYS A 95 -9.30 11.86 7.30
C LYS A 95 -7.81 11.55 7.30
N ASN A 96 -7.34 10.86 8.33
CA ASN A 96 -6.00 10.29 8.29
C ASN A 96 -5.91 9.22 7.19
N VAL A 97 -4.73 8.97 6.66
CA VAL A 97 -4.56 7.94 5.64
C VAL A 97 -3.41 7.01 6.02
N ILE A 98 -3.71 5.71 6.06
CA ILE A 98 -2.72 4.64 6.13
C ILE A 98 -2.68 3.98 4.77
N SER A 99 -1.58 4.15 4.03
CA SER A 99 -1.41 3.58 2.70
C SER A 99 -0.46 2.39 2.73
N ILE A 100 -0.81 1.34 1.99
CA ILE A 100 0.12 0.22 1.75
C ILE A 100 1.03 0.46 0.54
N ASN A 101 0.90 1.62 -0.09
CA ASN A 101 1.71 2.04 -1.23
C ASN A 101 2.83 2.95 -0.73
N GLY A 102 3.96 3.02 -1.46
CA GLY A 102 5.21 3.64 -1.02
C GLY A 102 5.16 5.13 -0.65
N TYR A 103 4.65 5.43 0.54
CA TYR A 103 4.64 6.76 1.18
C TYR A 103 5.52 6.78 2.44
N SER A 104 6.49 5.87 2.55
CA SER A 104 7.34 5.75 3.75
C SER A 104 8.33 6.91 3.91
N ARG A 105 8.75 7.53 2.80
CA ARG A 105 9.64 8.71 2.78
C ARG A 105 9.24 9.72 1.69
N PRO A 106 8.08 10.39 1.80
CA PRO A 106 7.64 11.35 0.79
C PRO A 106 8.61 12.52 0.60
N GLN A 107 9.44 12.84 1.61
CA GLN A 107 10.51 13.84 1.52
C GLN A 107 11.58 13.53 0.47
N TYR A 108 11.73 12.27 0.05
CA TYR A 108 12.66 11.91 -1.02
C TYR A 108 12.23 12.49 -2.37
N TRP A 109 10.93 12.67 -2.59
CA TRP A 109 10.43 13.23 -3.85
C TRP A 109 10.63 14.74 -3.95
N GLY A 110 10.60 15.44 -2.81
CA GLY A 110 10.73 16.90 -2.74
C GLY A 110 9.68 17.66 -3.55
N GLY A 111 9.93 18.96 -3.73
CA GLY A 111 9.22 19.83 -4.67
C GLY A 111 7.70 19.92 -4.46
N GLU A 112 6.97 20.07 -5.57
CA GLU A 112 5.52 20.26 -5.57
C GLU A 112 4.77 19.06 -5.01
N ARG A 113 5.28 17.85 -5.23
CA ARG A 113 4.66 16.60 -4.76
C ARG A 113 4.63 16.54 -3.23
N GLN A 114 5.76 16.81 -2.59
CA GLN A 114 5.83 16.88 -1.12
C GLN A 114 4.96 18.02 -0.59
N ALA A 115 5.08 19.23 -1.18
CA ALA A 115 4.33 20.40 -0.74
C ALA A 115 2.81 20.19 -0.80
N ALA A 116 2.31 19.49 -1.83
CA ALA A 116 0.89 19.17 -1.95
C ALA A 116 0.38 18.25 -0.83
N LEU A 117 1.16 17.23 -0.45
CA LEU A 117 0.82 16.32 0.64
C LEU A 117 0.84 17.05 2.00
N GLU A 118 1.88 17.86 2.25
CA GLU A 118 2.00 18.65 3.48
C GLU A 118 0.86 19.66 3.62
N ALA A 119 0.52 20.38 2.53
CA ALA A 119 -0.59 21.31 2.51
C ALA A 119 -1.93 20.61 2.77
N ALA A 120 -2.12 19.40 2.25
CA ALA A 120 -3.33 18.60 2.49
C ALA A 120 -3.45 18.16 3.95
N CYS A 121 -2.36 17.66 4.54
CA CYS A 121 -2.28 17.32 5.97
C CYS A 121 -2.58 18.54 6.85
N ALA A 122 -1.96 19.69 6.55
CA ALA A 122 -2.17 20.93 7.30
C ALA A 122 -3.62 21.42 7.20
N LYS A 123 -4.22 21.37 6.00
CA LYS A 123 -5.62 21.77 5.78
C LYS A 123 -6.60 20.87 6.52
N GLY A 124 -6.36 19.56 6.52
CA GLY A 124 -7.25 18.58 7.18
C GLY A 124 -6.99 18.40 8.66
N GLY A 125 -5.84 18.84 9.19
CA GLY A 125 -5.38 18.43 10.51
C GLY A 125 -5.08 16.93 10.58
N THR A 126 -4.57 16.35 9.48
CA THR A 126 -4.46 14.90 9.27
C THR A 126 -3.03 14.43 9.13
N THR A 127 -2.86 13.12 9.19
CA THR A 127 -1.57 12.44 9.01
C THR A 127 -1.63 11.43 7.86
N LEU A 128 -0.49 11.28 7.18
CA LEU A 128 -0.25 10.24 6.20
C LEU A 128 0.80 9.28 6.74
N MET A 129 0.48 7.99 6.75
CA MET A 129 1.38 6.92 7.18
C MET A 129 1.47 5.84 6.10
N ASN A 130 2.68 5.34 5.85
CA ASN A 130 2.88 4.10 5.10
C ASN A 130 2.83 2.90 6.04
N ALA A 131 2.14 1.84 5.64
CA ALA A 131 2.13 0.57 6.35
C ALA A 131 2.18 -0.59 5.36
N GLY A 132 3.21 -1.43 5.45
CA GLY A 132 3.40 -2.57 4.58
C GLY A 132 4.49 -3.48 5.14
N LEU A 133 4.58 -4.70 4.62
CA LEU A 133 5.68 -5.60 4.99
C LEU A 133 7.01 -5.01 4.48
N ASN A 134 7.04 -4.70 3.19
CA ASN A 134 8.13 -4.00 2.53
C ASN A 134 7.53 -3.19 1.35
N PRO A 135 7.72 -1.85 1.31
CA PRO A 135 8.31 -1.00 2.35
C PRO A 135 7.36 -0.85 3.56
N GLY A 136 7.92 -0.74 4.77
CA GLY A 136 7.19 -0.30 5.97
C GLY A 136 7.56 -1.02 7.26
N PHE A 137 7.79 -2.33 7.22
CA PHE A 137 8.04 -3.14 8.41
C PHE A 137 9.47 -3.71 8.42
N ALA A 138 9.82 -4.56 7.45
CA ALA A 138 11.09 -5.29 7.46
C ALA A 138 12.31 -4.35 7.43
N GLY A 139 12.35 -3.43 6.46
CA GLY A 139 13.45 -2.47 6.32
C GLY A 139 13.34 -1.29 7.29
N GLU A 140 12.15 -0.73 7.47
CA GLU A 140 11.99 0.55 8.19
C GLU A 140 11.80 0.41 9.69
N GLN A 141 11.23 -0.71 10.17
CA GLN A 141 10.98 -0.92 11.59
C GLN A 141 11.89 -1.99 12.17
N LEU A 142 11.89 -3.19 11.61
CA LEU A 142 12.62 -4.33 12.16
C LEU A 142 14.13 -4.10 12.10
N ALA A 143 14.67 -3.69 10.96
CA ALA A 143 16.10 -3.39 10.84
C ALA A 143 16.52 -2.24 11.77
N LEU A 144 15.68 -1.20 11.91
CA LEU A 144 15.95 -0.06 12.81
C LEU A 144 15.94 -0.47 14.30
N VAL A 145 14.99 -1.30 14.71
CA VAL A 145 14.94 -1.82 16.08
C VAL A 145 16.15 -2.71 16.36
N ALA A 146 16.52 -3.57 15.41
CA ALA A 146 17.67 -4.47 15.54
C ALA A 146 18.99 -3.70 15.68
N THR A 147 19.13 -2.54 15.04
CA THR A 147 20.35 -1.73 15.14
C THR A 147 20.44 -0.94 16.45
N GLY A 148 19.33 -0.77 17.19
CA GLY A 148 19.28 0.01 18.44
C GLY A 148 20.13 -0.54 19.59
N VAL A 149 20.59 -1.80 19.49
CA VAL A 149 21.48 -2.44 20.48
C VAL A 149 22.95 -2.48 20.04
N CYS A 150 23.26 -1.96 18.85
CA CYS A 150 24.62 -1.95 18.31
C CYS A 150 25.37 -0.68 18.76
N ALA A 151 26.60 -0.83 19.24
CA ALA A 151 27.47 0.30 19.55
C ALA A 151 28.05 0.97 18.28
N ALA A 152 28.20 0.20 17.20
CA ALA A 152 28.59 0.64 15.86
C ALA A 152 27.92 -0.28 14.82
N ILE A 153 27.67 0.24 13.62
CA ILE A 153 27.00 -0.47 12.52
C ILE A 153 27.89 -0.37 11.29
N ASP A 154 28.45 -1.50 10.86
CA ASP A 154 29.24 -1.59 9.62
C ASP A 154 28.36 -1.95 8.40
N HIS A 155 27.30 -2.73 8.62
CA HIS A 155 26.44 -3.25 7.55
C HIS A 155 25.03 -3.59 8.06
N VAL A 156 24.01 -3.36 7.22
CA VAL A 156 22.63 -3.81 7.44
C VAL A 156 22.15 -4.48 6.16
N GLU A 157 21.68 -5.72 6.29
CA GLU A 157 21.13 -6.50 5.19
C GLU A 157 19.71 -6.95 5.52
N VAL A 158 18.79 -6.79 4.56
CA VAL A 158 17.42 -7.29 4.63
C VAL A 158 17.16 -8.07 3.36
N ILE A 159 16.91 -9.37 3.49
CA ILE A 159 16.60 -10.27 2.37
C ILE A 159 15.12 -10.66 2.46
N GLU A 160 14.36 -10.37 1.41
CA GLU A 160 12.98 -10.81 1.26
C GLU A 160 12.89 -11.92 0.21
N SER A 161 12.31 -13.06 0.58
CA SER A 161 11.99 -14.15 -0.34
C SER A 161 10.50 -14.46 -0.24
N ALA A 162 9.85 -14.61 -1.40
CA ALA A 162 8.42 -14.86 -1.49
C ALA A 162 8.12 -16.01 -2.46
N ASP A 163 7.24 -16.92 -2.04
CA ASP A 163 6.74 -17.99 -2.90
C ASP A 163 5.71 -17.43 -3.90
N CYS A 164 6.16 -17.23 -5.13
CA CYS A 164 5.34 -16.71 -6.22
C CYS A 164 4.26 -17.69 -6.72
N ARG A 165 4.28 -18.98 -6.33
CA ARG A 165 3.27 -19.96 -6.79
C ARG A 165 1.85 -19.60 -6.32
N LEU A 166 1.74 -18.87 -5.22
CA LEU A 166 0.47 -18.46 -4.62
C LEU A 166 -0.03 -17.12 -5.15
N VAL A 167 0.77 -16.40 -5.95
CA VAL A 167 0.42 -15.09 -6.49
C VAL A 167 -0.55 -15.24 -7.66
N ARG A 168 -1.81 -14.86 -7.44
CA ARG A 168 -2.90 -14.98 -8.44
C ARG A 168 -3.03 -13.74 -9.33
N ASN A 169 -1.92 -13.16 -9.75
CA ASN A 169 -1.90 -11.99 -10.63
C ASN A 169 -0.85 -12.19 -11.74
N PRO A 170 -1.24 -12.74 -12.91
CA PRO A 170 -0.33 -12.99 -14.02
C PRO A 170 0.41 -11.73 -14.47
N ALA A 171 -0.27 -10.59 -14.55
CA ALA A 171 0.37 -9.34 -14.96
C ALA A 171 1.47 -8.90 -13.97
N TYR A 172 1.31 -9.18 -12.68
CA TYR A 172 2.37 -8.90 -11.71
C TYR A 172 3.55 -9.87 -11.88
N LEU A 173 3.30 -11.18 -12.03
CA LEU A 173 4.37 -12.16 -12.15
C LEU A 173 5.15 -12.06 -13.48
N PHE A 174 4.44 -12.02 -14.60
CA PHE A 174 5.04 -12.12 -15.93
C PHE A 174 5.41 -10.76 -16.50
N ASP A 175 4.58 -9.73 -16.30
CA ASP A 175 4.86 -8.40 -16.86
C ASP A 175 5.76 -7.57 -15.95
N ALA A 176 5.44 -7.51 -14.64
CA ALA A 176 6.18 -6.67 -13.70
C ALA A 176 7.45 -7.34 -13.16
N LEU A 177 7.39 -8.62 -12.75
CA LEU A 177 8.55 -9.35 -12.25
C LEU A 177 9.35 -10.08 -13.34
N GLY A 178 8.81 -10.14 -14.57
CA GLY A 178 9.53 -10.72 -15.71
C GLY A 178 9.68 -12.24 -15.68
N PHE A 179 8.87 -12.97 -14.92
CA PHE A 179 8.92 -14.44 -14.91
C PHE A 179 8.73 -14.97 -16.34
N GLY A 180 9.54 -15.94 -16.75
CA GLY A 180 9.47 -16.53 -18.09
C GLY A 180 9.94 -15.63 -19.25
N ALA A 181 10.46 -14.42 -18.98
CA ALA A 181 11.09 -13.58 -20.00
C ALA A 181 12.49 -14.10 -20.38
N GLU A 182 12.92 -13.82 -21.62
CA GLU A 182 14.29 -14.07 -22.07
C GLU A 182 15.28 -13.21 -21.27
N ALA A 183 16.45 -13.77 -20.94
CA ALA A 183 17.40 -13.16 -20.00
C ALA A 183 17.88 -11.74 -20.39
N TYR A 184 17.84 -11.39 -21.69
CA TYR A 184 18.25 -10.08 -22.20
C TYR A 184 17.15 -9.01 -22.13
N ASP A 185 15.89 -9.39 -21.91
CA ASP A 185 14.73 -8.47 -21.88
C ASP A 185 14.44 -7.91 -20.47
N LEU A 186 15.05 -8.49 -19.43
CA LEU A 186 14.83 -8.08 -18.04
C LEU A 186 15.33 -6.66 -17.74
N SER A 187 16.35 -6.17 -18.46
CA SER A 187 16.91 -4.82 -18.26
C SER A 187 15.94 -3.69 -18.61
N ALA A 188 14.94 -3.95 -19.47
CA ALA A 188 14.00 -2.94 -19.94
C ALA A 188 12.75 -2.78 -19.04
N LYS A 189 12.51 -3.73 -18.12
CA LYS A 189 11.30 -3.77 -17.27
C LYS A 189 11.52 -3.30 -15.83
N VAL A 190 12.76 -3.04 -15.44
CA VAL A 190 13.09 -2.45 -14.13
C VAL A 190 12.73 -0.97 -14.18
N HIS A 191 11.62 -0.59 -13.56
CA HIS A 191 11.24 0.81 -13.37
C HIS A 191 12.21 1.48 -12.38
N THR A 192 13.27 2.10 -12.91
CA THR A 192 14.30 2.84 -12.16
C THR A 192 13.81 4.11 -11.44
N GLY A 193 12.52 4.45 -11.56
CA GLY A 193 11.94 5.69 -11.04
C GLY A 193 11.10 5.56 -9.76
N ASP A 194 10.80 4.34 -9.30
CA ASP A 194 10.02 4.13 -8.07
C ASP A 194 10.93 3.54 -6.98
N PRO A 195 11.18 4.24 -5.85
CA PRO A 195 12.01 3.71 -4.77
C PRO A 195 11.47 2.41 -4.16
N ALA A 196 10.21 2.04 -4.42
CA ALA A 196 9.63 0.76 -4.03
C ALA A 196 10.12 -0.45 -4.87
N PHE A 197 10.76 -0.22 -6.02
CA PHE A 197 11.27 -1.25 -6.94
C PHE A 197 12.72 -0.98 -7.37
N LEU A 198 13.58 -0.58 -6.44
CA LEU A 198 15.02 -0.71 -6.65
C LEU A 198 15.41 -2.17 -6.43
N ILE A 199 15.30 -2.98 -7.48
CA ILE A 199 16.14 -4.17 -7.60
C ILE A 199 17.53 -3.65 -7.94
N ASP A 200 18.27 -3.21 -6.94
CA ASP A 200 19.72 -3.12 -7.08
C ASP A 200 20.20 -4.57 -7.21
N LEU A 201 20.65 -4.96 -8.41
CA LEU A 201 21.43 -6.18 -8.59
C LEU A 201 22.87 -5.78 -8.29
N PRO A 202 23.37 -5.92 -7.05
CA PRO A 202 24.73 -5.56 -6.78
C PRO A 202 25.56 -6.70 -7.39
N HIS A 203 26.45 -6.32 -8.30
CA HIS A 203 27.52 -7.12 -8.89
C HIS A 203 27.24 -7.87 -10.19
N ARG A 204 28.03 -7.49 -11.20
CA ARG A 204 28.30 -8.18 -12.47
C ARG A 204 28.99 -9.54 -12.30
N ASP A 205 28.53 -10.41 -11.42
CA ASP A 205 29.00 -11.80 -11.34
C ASP A 205 27.80 -12.76 -11.30
N LEU A 206 27.35 -13.14 -12.50
CA LEU A 206 26.24 -14.06 -12.80
C LEU A 206 26.55 -15.51 -12.37
N ARG A 207 26.93 -15.75 -11.11
CA ARG A 207 27.32 -17.08 -10.62
C ARG A 207 26.65 -17.57 -9.34
N LYS A 208 25.63 -16.90 -8.82
CA LYS A 208 24.84 -17.44 -7.71
C LYS A 208 23.34 -17.32 -7.97
N PHE A 209 22.83 -18.25 -8.75
CA PHE A 209 21.46 -18.73 -8.55
C PHE A 209 21.41 -19.46 -7.21
N SER A 210 20.52 -19.07 -6.33
CA SER A 210 20.12 -19.91 -5.21
C SER A 210 18.61 -19.87 -5.13
N VAL A 211 18.02 -20.98 -5.60
CA VAL A 211 16.64 -21.36 -5.37
C VAL A 211 16.58 -21.93 -3.96
N PHE A 212 15.86 -21.25 -3.06
CA PHE A 212 15.21 -21.84 -1.90
C PHE A 212 13.90 -21.11 -1.64
#